data_AF-A0A316L0Z6-F1
#
_entry.id   AF-A0A316L0Z6-F1
#
_cell.length_a   1.000
_cell.length_b   1.000
_cell.length_c   1.000
_cell.angle_alpha   90.00
_cell.angle_beta   90.00
_cell.angle_gamma   90.00
#
_symmetry.space_group_name_H-M   'P 1'
#
loop_
_entity.id
_entity.type
_entity.pdbx_description
1 polymer ?
#
loop_
_entity_poly.entity_id
_entity_poly.type
_entity_poly.pdbx_seq_one_letter_code
_entity_poly.pdbx_strand_id
1 'polypeptide(L)'
;MQNNKGLRFYEKLAKRDASYEQSMQLLGNQDESDYWIDQRNYERHLGKANFTSYLVYMKGKKDAYHEHVQTCDHKYRHSELYLEKAKEYLSLSNSDELLSLKSQNVVQSFTQKKKDNKPEHRK
;
A
#
# COMPACT_ATOMS: atom_id res chain seq x y z
N MET A 1 5.87 22.25 -5.53
CA MET A 1 6.80 21.09 -5.50
C MET A 1 6.96 20.51 -4.07
N GLN A 2 5.88 20.07 -3.41
CA GLN A 2 5.94 19.56 -2.01
C GLN A 2 5.65 18.05 -1.86
N ASN A 3 5.28 17.34 -2.93
CA ASN A 3 4.87 15.93 -2.84
C ASN A 3 5.99 14.93 -2.48
N ASN A 4 7.26 15.25 -2.73
CA ASN A 4 8.34 14.24 -2.60
C ASN A 4 8.75 13.98 -1.14
N LYS A 5 8.59 14.96 -0.24
CA LYS A 5 8.92 14.78 1.19
C LYS A 5 7.90 13.88 1.91
N GLY A 6 6.63 13.95 1.51
CA GLY A 6 5.56 13.10 2.06
C GLY A 6 5.74 11.63 1.68
N LEU A 7 6.04 11.34 0.42
CA LEU A 7 6.24 9.94 -0.02
C LEU A 7 7.45 9.29 0.66
N ARG A 8 8.59 10.00 0.74
CA ARG A 8 9.78 9.51 1.45
C ARG A 8 9.53 9.24 2.93
N PHE A 9 8.61 9.98 3.56
CA PHE A 9 8.19 9.70 4.93
C PHE A 9 7.53 8.32 5.04
N TYR A 10 6.59 8.00 4.14
CA TYR A 10 5.90 6.71 4.15
C TYR A 10 6.81 5.53 3.79
N GLU A 11 7.80 5.72 2.91
CA GLU A 11 8.83 4.70 2.66
C GLU A 11 9.61 4.36 3.93
N LYS A 12 10.05 5.37 4.68
CA LYS A 12 10.80 5.19 5.92
C LYS A 12 9.94 4.57 7.02
N LEU A 13 8.68 5.01 7.11
CA LEU A 13 7.71 4.48 8.06
C LEU A 13 7.47 2.98 7.80
N ALA A 14 7.25 2.61 6.54
CA ALA A 14 7.08 1.21 6.13
C ALA A 14 8.26 0.32 6.54
N LYS A 15 9.50 0.78 6.30
CA LYS A 15 10.71 0.05 6.69
C LYS A 15 10.82 -0.08 8.21
N ARG A 16 10.58 1.01 8.95
CA ARG A 16 10.61 1.00 10.41
C ARG A 16 9.60 0.00 10.98
N ASP A 17 8.37 0.04 10.48
CA ASP A 17 7.29 -0.82 10.98
C ASP A 17 7.54 -2.28 10.61
N ALA A 18 8.04 -2.58 9.40
CA ALA A 18 8.50 -3.93 9.04
C ALA A 18 9.63 -4.43 9.96
N SER A 19 10.64 -3.62 10.25
CA SER A 19 11.72 -4.01 11.16
C SER A 19 11.21 -4.30 12.57
N TYR A 20 10.27 -3.48 13.08
CA TYR A 20 9.63 -3.73 14.37
C TYR A 20 8.91 -5.08 14.38
N GLU A 21 8.07 -5.35 13.39
CA GLU A 21 7.34 -6.61 13.23
C GLU A 21 8.25 -7.83 13.11
N GLN A 22 9.32 -7.73 12.32
CA GLN A 22 10.32 -8.79 12.14
C GLN A 22 11.05 -9.12 13.46
N SER A 23 11.27 -8.11 14.29
CA SER A 23 11.92 -8.25 15.61
C SER A 23 10.93 -8.56 16.74
N MET A 24 9.63 -8.58 16.47
CA MET A 24 8.61 -8.64 17.50
C MET A 24 8.59 -10.02 18.14
N GLN A 25 9.21 -10.11 19.32
CA GLN A 25 9.11 -11.27 20.20
C GLN A 25 7.96 -11.00 21.16
N LEU A 26 6.76 -11.38 20.74
CA LEU A 26 5.53 -10.95 21.38
C LEU A 26 5.36 -11.51 22.79
N LEU A 27 4.83 -10.65 23.65
CA LEU A 27 4.55 -10.85 25.07
C LEU A 27 3.34 -11.77 25.32
N GLY A 28 2.62 -12.17 24.25
CA GLY A 28 1.53 -13.14 24.23
C GLY A 28 0.73 -13.11 22.91
N ASN A 29 -0.06 -14.16 22.64
CA ASN A 29 -0.84 -14.28 21.39
C ASN A 29 -1.89 -13.17 21.22
N GLN A 30 -2.44 -12.65 22.32
CA GLN A 30 -3.46 -11.58 22.28
C GLN A 30 -2.85 -10.24 21.84
N ASP A 31 -1.71 -9.87 22.41
CA ASP A 31 -1.00 -8.64 22.06
C ASP A 31 -0.60 -8.63 20.58
N GLU A 32 -0.22 -9.80 20.07
CA GLU A 32 0.10 -9.96 18.64
C GLU A 32 -1.13 -9.69 17.77
N SER A 33 -2.25 -10.32 18.11
CA SER A 33 -3.50 -10.13 17.38
C SER A 33 -3.93 -8.66 17.36
N ASP A 34 -3.89 -8.00 18.52
CA ASP A 34 -4.28 -6.60 18.66
C ASP A 34 -3.37 -5.68 17.85
N TYR A 35 -2.05 -5.93 17.86
CA TYR A 35 -1.11 -5.22 17.00
C TYR A 35 -1.47 -5.35 15.52
N TRP A 36 -1.75 -6.57 15.03
CA TRP A 36 -2.08 -6.77 13.61
C TRP A 36 -3.42 -6.15 13.22
N ILE A 37 -4.38 -6.10 14.14
CA ILE A 37 -5.65 -5.38 13.94
C ILE A 37 -5.38 -3.89 13.76
N ASP A 38 -4.56 -3.30 14.63
CA ASP A 38 -4.19 -1.88 14.55
C ASP A 38 -3.39 -1.56 13.29
N GLN A 39 -2.43 -2.42 12.92
CA GLN A 39 -1.64 -2.28 11.70
C GLN A 39 -2.54 -2.27 10.45
N ARG A 40 -3.47 -3.22 10.35
CA ARG A 40 -4.46 -3.28 9.26
C ARG A 40 -5.36 -2.05 9.24
N ASN A 41 -5.79 -1.59 10.41
CA ASN A 41 -6.62 -0.40 10.52
C ASN A 41 -5.88 0.83 10.02
N TYR A 42 -4.63 1.03 10.43
CA TYR A 42 -3.78 2.12 9.95
C TYR A 42 -3.66 2.11 8.42
N GLU A 43 -3.32 0.96 7.82
CA GLU A 43 -3.17 0.81 6.38
C GLU A 43 -4.45 1.14 5.61
N ARG A 44 -5.60 0.66 6.11
CA ARG A 44 -6.91 0.97 5.53
C ARG A 44 -7.22 2.47 5.60
N HIS A 45 -6.91 3.13 6.71
CA HIS A 45 -7.12 4.57 6.85
C HIS A 45 -6.18 5.35 5.93
N LEU A 46 -4.91 4.95 5.83
CA LEU A 46 -3.94 5.55 4.92
C LEU A 46 -4.40 5.43 3.46
N GLY A 47 -4.89 4.25 3.05
CA GLY A 47 -5.43 4.01 1.70
C GLY A 47 -6.60 4.91 1.36
N LYS A 48 -7.49 5.18 2.33
CA LYS A 48 -8.62 6.10 2.17
C LYS A 48 -8.19 7.57 2.13
N ALA A 49 -7.24 7.96 2.96
CA ALA A 49 -6.80 9.35 3.09
C ALA A 49 -5.88 9.78 1.93
N ASN A 50 -4.92 8.94 1.57
CA ASN A 50 -3.96 9.21 0.51
C ASN A 50 -3.46 7.92 -0.14
N PHE A 51 -4.11 7.54 -1.25
CA PHE A 51 -3.82 6.30 -1.94
C PHE A 51 -2.38 6.19 -2.45
N THR A 52 -1.77 7.28 -2.92
CA THR A 52 -0.36 7.27 -3.36
C THR A 52 0.58 6.96 -2.20
N SER A 53 0.34 7.56 -1.03
CA SER A 53 1.11 7.31 0.18
C SER A 53 0.95 5.88 0.68
N TYR A 54 -0.27 5.34 0.60
CA TYR A 54 -0.54 3.93 0.87
C TYR A 54 0.27 3.02 -0.05
N LEU A 55 0.27 3.26 -1.36
CA LEU A 55 1.03 2.42 -2.29
C LEU A 55 2.53 2.45 -2.02
N VAL A 56 3.08 3.63 -1.73
CA VAL A 56 4.48 3.78 -1.33
C VAL A 56 4.78 3.04 -0.02
N TYR A 57 3.88 3.14 0.96
CA TYR A 57 3.99 2.41 2.22
C TYR A 57 3.96 0.89 1.99
N MET A 58 2.97 0.36 1.26
CA MET A 58 2.83 -1.08 1.00
C MET A 58 4.00 -1.63 0.18
N LYS A 59 4.51 -0.87 -0.80
CA LYS A 59 5.73 -1.26 -1.53
C LYS A 59 6.93 -1.33 -0.59
N GLY A 60 7.11 -0.33 0.27
CA GLY A 60 8.19 -0.32 1.26
C GLY A 60 8.12 -1.50 2.22
N LYS A 61 6.92 -1.89 2.65
CA LYS A 61 6.67 -3.09 3.47
C LYS A 61 7.07 -4.35 2.71
N LYS A 62 6.56 -4.54 1.49
CA LYS A 62 6.88 -5.69 0.65
C LYS A 62 8.39 -5.84 0.44
N ASP A 63 9.08 -4.76 0.10
CA ASP A 63 10.53 -4.76 -0.13
C ASP A 63 11.29 -5.19 1.14
N ALA A 64 10.91 -4.65 2.31
CA ALA A 64 11.52 -5.01 3.60
C ALA A 64 11.25 -6.47 4.02
N TYR A 65 10.04 -6.98 3.74
CA TYR A 65 9.70 -8.39 3.99
C TYR A 65 10.44 -9.34 3.05
N HIS A 66 10.61 -8.94 1.79
CA HIS A 66 11.37 -9.71 0.82
C HIS A 66 12.85 -9.81 1.20
N GLU A 67 13.46 -8.69 1.62
CA GLU A 67 14.82 -8.66 2.16
C GLU A 67 14.95 -9.57 3.38
N HIS A 68 14.03 -9.48 4.34
CA HIS A 68 14.05 -10.31 5.54
C HIS A 68 13.97 -11.80 5.23
N VAL A 69 13.11 -12.23 4.30
CA VAL A 69 13.04 -13.66 3.91
C VAL A 69 14.37 -14.17 3.35
N GLN A 70 15.16 -13.32 2.70
CA GLN A 70 16.47 -13.70 2.17
C GLN A 70 17.56 -13.77 3.26
N THR A 71 17.46 -12.95 4.29
CA THR A 71 18.49 -12.79 5.33
C THR A 71 18.15 -13.47 6.66
N CYS A 72 16.91 -13.89 6.86
CA CYS A 72 16.45 -14.46 8.12
C CYS A 72 17.05 -15.85 8.34
N ASP A 73 17.92 -15.96 9.34
CA ASP A 73 18.45 -17.25 9.82
C ASP A 73 17.36 -18.00 10.61
N HIS A 74 17.40 -19.33 10.59
CA HIS A 74 16.45 -20.22 11.28
C HIS A 74 16.48 -20.11 12.81
N LYS A 75 17.38 -19.29 13.36
CA LYS A 75 17.46 -18.98 14.80
C LYS A 75 16.33 -18.08 15.27
N TYR A 76 15.71 -17.30 14.39
CA TYR A 76 14.56 -16.47 14.73
C TYR A 76 13.27 -17.25 14.50
N ARG A 77 12.57 -17.58 15.58
CA ARG A 77 11.24 -18.19 15.50
C ARG A 77 10.21 -17.07 15.37
N HIS A 78 9.53 -17.04 14.24
CA HIS A 78 8.36 -16.21 14.04
C HIS A 78 7.08 -16.96 14.43
N SER A 79 6.08 -16.22 14.89
CA SER A 79 4.75 -16.76 15.15
C SER A 79 4.07 -17.19 13.84
N GLU A 80 3.05 -18.04 13.95
CA GLU A 80 2.23 -18.43 12.79
C GLU A 80 1.51 -17.22 12.18
N LEU A 81 1.02 -16.32 13.02
CA LEU A 81 0.32 -15.11 12.59
C LEU A 81 1.25 -14.14 11.86
N TYR A 82 2.48 -13.95 12.32
CA TYR A 82 3.50 -13.22 11.56
C TYR A 82 3.73 -13.85 10.19
N LEU A 83 3.88 -15.17 10.11
CA LEU A 83 4.14 -15.86 8.84
C LEU A 83 2.97 -15.71 7.86
N GLU A 84 1.73 -15.71 8.35
CA GLU A 84 0.54 -15.38 7.55
C GLU A 84 0.62 -13.96 6.99
N LYS A 85 0.91 -12.97 7.84
CA LYS A 85 1.00 -11.56 7.45
C LYS A 85 2.17 -11.31 6.49
N ALA A 86 3.29 -11.97 6.70
CA ALA A 86 4.43 -11.95 5.77
C ALA A 86 4.03 -12.42 4.37
N LYS A 87 3.29 -13.52 4.27
CA LYS A 87 2.77 -14.02 2.98
C LYS A 87 1.84 -13.02 2.31
N GLU A 88 0.96 -12.37 3.08
CA GLU A 88 0.07 -11.32 2.56
C GLU A 88 0.88 -10.19 1.90
N TYR A 89 1.85 -9.60 2.59
CA TYR A 89 2.67 -8.51 2.03
C TYR A 89 3.50 -8.94 0.81
N LEU A 90 4.06 -10.15 0.82
CA LEU A 90 4.84 -10.68 -0.30
C LEU A 90 3.99 -10.97 -1.54
N SER A 91 2.73 -11.35 -1.33
CA SER A 91 1.76 -11.66 -2.41
C SER A 91 1.19 -10.43 -3.10
N LEU A 92 1.42 -9.21 -2.58
CA LEU A 92 0.92 -7.99 -3.20
C LEU A 92 1.46 -7.84 -4.63
N SER A 93 0.56 -7.67 -5.60
CA SER A 93 0.97 -7.34 -6.96
C SER A 93 1.77 -6.03 -6.96
N ASN A 94 2.72 -5.91 -7.88
CA ASN A 94 3.58 -4.75 -7.96
C ASN A 94 2.72 -3.49 -8.12
N SER A 95 2.83 -2.57 -7.15
CA SER A 95 2.06 -1.32 -7.11
C SER A 95 2.20 -0.48 -8.38
N ASP A 96 3.31 -0.65 -9.12
CA ASP A 96 3.53 -0.02 -10.43
C ASP A 96 2.49 -0.43 -11.47
N GLU A 97 2.02 -1.68 -11.43
CA GLU A 97 0.99 -2.18 -12.33
C GLU A 97 -0.37 -1.55 -12.00
N LEU A 98 -0.67 -1.40 -10.70
CA LEU A 98 -1.90 -0.77 -10.22
C LEU A 98 -1.93 0.76 -10.48
N LEU A 99 -0.80 1.44 -10.36
CA LEU A 99 -0.63 2.86 -10.70
C LEU A 99 -0.74 3.10 -12.21
N SER A 100 -0.17 2.18 -13.01
CA SER A 100 -0.26 2.19 -14.48
C SER A 100 -1.72 2.03 -14.94
N LEU A 101 -2.45 1.07 -14.37
CA LEU A 101 -3.87 0.83 -14.69
C LEU A 101 -4.77 2.02 -14.34
N LYS A 102 -4.49 2.75 -13.26
CA LYS A 102 -5.27 3.94 -12.90
C LYS A 102 -4.96 5.12 -13.83
N SER A 103 -3.70 5.27 -14.27
CA SER A 103 -3.31 6.31 -15.23
C SER A 103 -3.99 6.13 -16.59
N GLN A 104 -4.23 4.88 -17.01
CA GLN A 104 -4.94 4.58 -18.27
C GLN A 104 -6.45 4.90 -18.20
N ASN A 105 -7.11 4.65 -17.06
CA ASN A 105 -8.55 4.91 -16.89
C ASN A 105 -8.92 6.41 -16.84
N VAL A 106 -7.99 7.30 -16.53
CA VAL A 106 -8.24 8.76 -16.49
C VAL A 106 -8.21 9.38 -17.90
N VAL A 107 -7.58 8.73 -18.88
CA VAL A 107 -7.48 9.24 -20.26
C VAL A 107 -8.78 9.04 -21.05
N GLN A 108 -9.64 8.09 -20.68
CA GLN A 108 -10.88 7.79 -21.42
C GLN A 108 -12.09 8.66 -21.07
N SER A 109 -12.04 9.47 -20.01
CA SER A 109 -13.23 10.20 -19.50
C SER A 109 -13.39 11.65 -19.99
N PHE A 110 -12.52 12.15 -20.88
CA PHE A 110 -12.53 13.57 -21.30
C PHE A 110 -13.04 13.89 -22.71
N THR A 111 -13.72 12.97 -23.40
CA THR A 111 -14.30 13.29 -24.71
C THR A 111 -15.73 12.79 -24.84
N GLN A 112 -16.69 13.64 -24.44
CA GLN A 112 -17.94 13.88 -25.18
C GLN A 112 -18.79 14.98 -24.50
N LYS A 113 -18.47 16.25 -24.78
CA LYS A 113 -19.48 17.31 -24.83
C LYS A 113 -19.69 17.66 -26.30
N LYS A 114 -20.64 17.00 -26.97
CA LYS A 114 -21.18 17.53 -28.23
C LYS A 114 -22.21 18.59 -27.87
N LYS A 115 -21.92 19.84 -28.27
CA LYS A 115 -22.83 20.98 -28.20
C LYS A 115 -24.03 20.73 -29.10
N ASP A 116 -25.22 20.97 -28.57
CA ASP A 116 -26.44 21.21 -29.33
C ASP A 116 -26.25 22.38 -30.29
N ASN A 117 -26.69 22.21 -31.54
CA ASN A 117 -26.98 23.32 -32.45
C ASN A 117 -28.23 22.96 -33.25
N LYS A 118 -29.36 23.53 -32.82
CA LYS A 118 -30.62 23.64 -33.56
C LYS A 118 -30.45 24.67 -34.68
N PRO A 119 -30.86 24.41 -35.93
CA PRO A 119 -31.12 25.48 -36.87
C PRO A 119 -32.64 25.74 -36.94
N GLU A 120 -33.01 26.99 -36.69
CA GLU A 120 -34.32 27.57 -36.94
C GLU A 120 -34.18 28.68 -38.00
N HIS A 121 -35.04 28.65 -39.02
CA HIS A 121 -35.46 29.67 -40.00
C HIS A 121 -35.49 29.06 -41.42
N ARG A 122 -36.66 28.72 -41.97
CA ARG A 122 -37.74 29.57 -42.53
C ARG A 122 -37.31 30.27 -43.83
N LYS A 123 -37.82 29.77 -44.96
CA LYS A 123 -38.61 30.53 -45.94
C LYS A 123 -39.66 29.61 -46.53
#